data_AF-A0A5R1YYT3-F1
#
_entry.id   AF-A0A5R1YYT3-F1
#
_cell.length_a   1.000
_cell.length_b   1.000
_cell.length_c   1.000
_cell.angle_alpha   90.00
_cell.angle_beta   90.00
_cell.angle_gamma   90.00
#
_symmetry.space_group_name_H-M   'P 1'
#
loop_
_entity.id
_entity.type
_entity.pdbx_description
1 polymer ?
#
loop_
_entity_poly.entity_id
_entity_poly.type
_entity_poly.pdbx_seq_one_letter_code
_entity_poly.pdbx_strand_id
1 'polypeptide(L)'
;MFHPRARTMLLLSLPALIIGVASSLVLIAAMKVASVFQQFLWQRLPTSIGIAYDSPFWIVGMLTLTGIVVGLIIRYSPGHAGPDPAIQPLISMPVSPSALPGLLLALIIGLAGGVSLGPEHPIMTINIALAAAFGSRLFPRITALDWTILASAGTIGALFGTPVAAALIFSQTLSGSNDIPMWDRLFAPLMAAAAGSLTTSLFFHPHFSLPIAHYTQMRLVDIASGAIVAAIAIAAGMVAVWCLPRLHELLHRLKNPVLILGIGGFILGILGVIGGPLTLFKGLDEMQQMAFSQTLGAGDYFTLAVVKLAALVIAAASGFRGGRIFPAVFIGAALGLMLHAHVEAVPAAITVSCAILGVVLVVPLARLHGSGPT
;
A
#
# COMPACT_ATOMS: atom_id res chain seq x y z
N MET A 1 37.89 10.54 23.23
CA MET A 1 36.54 10.33 23.80
C MET A 1 35.53 10.70 22.74
N PHE A 2 34.62 9.80 22.36
CA PHE A 2 33.55 10.17 21.43
C PHE A 2 32.66 11.25 22.04
N HIS A 3 32.26 12.24 21.22
CA HIS A 3 31.26 13.22 21.61
C HIS A 3 30.01 12.48 22.16
N PRO A 4 29.39 12.90 23.27
CA PRO A 4 28.30 12.15 23.91
C PRO A 4 27.15 11.81 22.95
N ARG A 5 26.89 12.68 21.96
CA ARG A 5 25.93 12.42 20.87
C ARG A 5 26.30 11.22 19.98
N ALA A 6 27.58 11.09 19.61
CA ALA A 6 28.06 9.99 18.77
C ALA A 6 27.94 8.63 19.48
N ARG A 7 28.14 8.60 20.81
CA ARG A 7 27.93 7.39 21.61
C ARG A 7 26.47 6.96 21.65
N THR A 8 25.55 7.90 21.79
CA THR A 8 24.09 7.63 21.74
C THR A 8 23.65 7.15 20.36
N MET A 9 24.14 7.78 19.29
CA MET A 9 23.87 7.33 17.91
C MET A 9 24.38 5.91 17.65
N LEU A 10 25.58 5.59 18.12
CA LEU A 10 26.16 4.26 17.95
C LEU A 10 25.38 3.19 18.72
N LEU A 11 24.84 3.52 19.90
CA LEU A 11 23.96 2.61 20.66
C LEU A 11 22.60 2.39 19.98
N LEU A 12 22.02 3.43 19.35
CA LEU A 12 20.76 3.34 18.62
C LEU A 12 20.90 2.69 17.23
N SER A 13 22.12 2.63 16.70
CA SER A 13 22.40 2.07 15.38
C SER A 13 22.01 0.59 15.28
N LEU A 14 22.38 -0.23 16.27
CA LEU A 14 22.16 -1.67 16.24
C LEU A 14 20.65 -2.03 16.34
N PRO A 15 19.86 -1.48 17.28
CA PRO A 15 18.41 -1.67 17.29
C PRO A 15 17.74 -1.21 15.98
N ALA A 16 18.15 -0.08 15.42
CA ALA A 16 17.60 0.44 14.17
C ALA A 16 17.85 -0.52 13.00
N LEU A 17 19.09 -1.02 12.85
CA LEU A 17 19.44 -2.00 11.83
C LEU A 17 18.63 -3.29 11.98
N ILE A 18 18.58 -3.85 13.20
CA ILE A 18 17.85 -5.09 13.48
C ILE A 18 16.36 -4.93 13.13
N ILE A 19 15.75 -3.81 13.53
CA ILE A 19 14.34 -3.54 13.23
C ILE A 19 14.10 -3.35 11.74
N GLY A 20 14.99 -2.63 11.04
CA GLY A 20 14.90 -2.48 9.59
C GLY A 20 14.92 -3.82 8.87
N VAL A 21 15.90 -4.68 9.21
CA VAL A 21 16.02 -6.04 8.66
C VAL A 21 14.79 -6.88 9.01
N ALA A 22 14.39 -6.92 10.28
CA ALA A 22 13.23 -7.70 10.73
C ALA A 22 11.93 -7.26 10.04
N SER A 23 11.71 -5.94 9.91
CA SER A 23 10.53 -5.38 9.24
C SER A 23 10.46 -5.78 7.76
N SER A 24 11.61 -5.79 7.09
CA SER A 24 11.74 -6.27 5.70
C SER A 24 11.49 -7.77 5.60
N LEU A 25 12.05 -8.59 6.49
CA LEU A 25 11.83 -10.05 6.47
C LEU A 25 10.36 -10.43 6.66
N VAL A 26 9.62 -9.72 7.52
CA VAL A 26 8.17 -9.90 7.68
C VAL A 26 7.44 -9.60 6.37
N LEU A 27 7.77 -8.48 5.71
CA LEU A 27 7.22 -8.13 4.40
C LEU A 27 7.52 -9.21 3.36
N ILE A 28 8.79 -9.62 3.23
CA ILE A 28 9.23 -10.62 2.25
C ILE A 28 8.52 -11.94 2.47
N ALA A 29 8.45 -12.42 3.71
CA ALA A 29 7.80 -13.68 4.04
C ALA A 29 6.31 -13.64 3.67
N ALA A 30 5.58 -12.60 4.08
CA ALA A 30 4.16 -12.43 3.76
C ALA A 30 3.93 -12.38 2.25
N MET A 31 4.72 -11.58 1.53
CA MET A 31 4.62 -11.43 0.08
C MET A 31 4.95 -12.72 -0.67
N LYS A 32 5.96 -13.48 -0.22
CA LYS A 32 6.34 -14.75 -0.85
C LYS A 32 5.24 -15.79 -0.68
N VAL A 33 4.67 -15.90 0.51
CA VAL A 33 3.53 -16.79 0.77
C VAL A 33 2.33 -16.38 -0.09
N ALA A 34 1.96 -15.09 -0.09
CA ALA A 34 0.86 -14.58 -0.92
C ALA A 34 1.08 -14.88 -2.41
N SER A 35 2.31 -14.71 -2.92
CA SER A 35 2.66 -15.01 -4.32
C SER A 35 2.52 -16.50 -4.66
N VAL A 36 2.93 -17.40 -3.76
CA VAL A 36 2.75 -18.85 -3.95
C VAL A 36 1.27 -19.22 -4.02
N PHE A 37 0.46 -18.68 -3.09
CA PHE A 37 -0.99 -18.87 -3.13
C PHE A 37 -1.61 -18.25 -4.40
N GLN A 38 -1.17 -17.07 -4.81
CA GLN A 38 -1.64 -16.42 -6.03
C GLN A 38 -1.38 -17.28 -7.26
N GLN A 39 -0.17 -17.81 -7.44
CA GLN A 39 0.16 -18.72 -8.54
C GLN A 39 -0.68 -20.00 -8.51
N PHE A 40 -0.90 -20.56 -7.32
CA PHE A 40 -1.75 -21.73 -7.18
C PHE A 40 -3.21 -21.43 -7.58
N LEU A 41 -3.79 -20.37 -7.03
CA LEU A 41 -5.19 -20.00 -7.19
C LEU A 41 -5.54 -19.50 -8.60
N TRP A 42 -4.62 -18.78 -9.25
CA TRP A 42 -4.89 -18.15 -10.55
C TRP A 42 -4.25 -18.88 -11.73
N GLN A 43 -3.30 -19.79 -11.53
CA GLN A 43 -2.67 -20.51 -12.64
C GLN A 43 -2.93 -22.01 -12.54
N ARG A 44 -2.58 -22.66 -11.42
CA ARG A 44 -2.63 -24.14 -11.32
C ARG A 44 -4.05 -24.69 -11.11
N LEU A 45 -4.84 -24.03 -10.29
CA LEU A 45 -6.21 -24.46 -9.99
C LEU A 45 -7.17 -24.31 -11.18
N PRO A 46 -7.23 -23.17 -11.91
CA PRO A 46 -8.13 -23.05 -13.06
C PRO A 46 -7.71 -23.98 -14.21
N THR A 47 -6.41 -24.16 -14.43
CA THR A 47 -5.92 -25.09 -15.47
C THR A 47 -6.24 -26.55 -15.17
N SER A 48 -6.22 -26.99 -13.91
CA SER A 48 -6.55 -28.38 -13.55
C SER A 48 -8.02 -28.73 -13.74
N ILE A 49 -8.90 -27.73 -13.72
CA ILE A 49 -10.34 -27.88 -13.98
C ILE A 49 -10.75 -27.45 -15.40
N GLY A 50 -9.77 -27.10 -16.26
CA GLY A 50 -10.01 -26.74 -17.66
C GLY A 50 -10.62 -25.36 -17.90
N ILE A 51 -10.50 -24.43 -16.94
CA ILE A 51 -11.01 -23.06 -17.03
C ILE A 51 -9.84 -22.10 -17.30
N ALA A 52 -10.04 -21.12 -18.18
CA ALA A 52 -9.05 -20.07 -18.40
C ALA A 52 -9.01 -19.11 -17.19
N TYR A 53 -7.81 -18.66 -16.80
CA TYR A 53 -7.64 -17.84 -15.59
C TYR A 53 -8.28 -16.45 -15.69
N ASP A 54 -8.43 -15.94 -16.91
CA ASP A 54 -9.09 -14.69 -17.28
C ASP A 54 -10.60 -14.86 -17.50
N SER A 55 -11.14 -16.07 -17.29
CA SER A 55 -12.57 -16.34 -17.41
C SER A 55 -13.36 -15.45 -16.44
N PRO A 56 -14.42 -14.76 -16.91
CA PRO A 56 -15.24 -13.93 -16.05
C PRO A 56 -15.79 -14.64 -14.82
N PHE A 57 -16.17 -15.91 -14.97
CA PHE A 57 -16.68 -16.74 -13.87
C PHE A 57 -15.59 -17.03 -12.83
N TRP A 58 -14.34 -17.23 -13.27
CA TRP A 58 -13.22 -17.47 -12.35
C TRP A 58 -12.89 -16.21 -11.55
N ILE A 59 -12.79 -15.06 -12.23
CA ILE A 59 -12.50 -13.77 -11.58
C ILE A 59 -13.56 -13.45 -10.52
N VAL A 60 -14.85 -13.53 -10.88
CA VAL A 60 -15.96 -13.24 -9.96
C VAL A 60 -16.01 -14.26 -8.82
N GLY A 61 -15.90 -15.56 -9.13
CA GLY A 61 -15.93 -16.62 -8.13
C GLY A 61 -14.78 -16.50 -7.13
N MET A 62 -13.57 -16.27 -7.61
CA MET A 62 -12.37 -16.20 -6.79
C MET A 62 -12.38 -14.98 -5.86
N LEU A 63 -12.77 -13.80 -6.35
CA LEU A 63 -12.85 -12.59 -5.53
C LEU A 63 -13.99 -12.66 -4.51
N THR A 64 -15.13 -13.23 -4.88
CA THR A 64 -16.25 -13.46 -3.95
C THR A 64 -15.84 -14.43 -2.83
N LEU A 65 -15.23 -15.55 -3.19
CA LEU A 65 -14.71 -16.53 -2.23
C LEU A 65 -13.66 -15.91 -1.31
N THR A 66 -12.74 -15.12 -1.87
CA THR A 66 -11.74 -14.38 -1.10
C THR A 66 -12.40 -13.45 -0.08
N GLY A 67 -13.42 -12.70 -0.50
CA GLY A 67 -14.21 -11.86 0.40
C GLY A 67 -14.85 -12.62 1.55
N ILE A 68 -15.49 -13.75 1.26
CA ILE A 68 -16.12 -14.60 2.28
C ILE A 68 -15.06 -15.13 3.27
N VAL A 69 -13.95 -15.67 2.76
CA VAL A 69 -12.87 -16.22 3.59
C VAL A 69 -12.22 -15.14 4.45
N VAL A 70 -11.90 -13.97 3.89
CA VAL A 70 -11.36 -12.84 4.67
C VAL A 70 -12.36 -12.37 5.72
N GLY A 71 -13.65 -12.33 5.40
CA GLY A 71 -14.69 -11.98 6.35
C GLY A 71 -14.85 -13.00 7.48
N LEU A 72 -14.66 -14.29 7.20
CA LEU A 72 -14.62 -15.35 8.22
C LEU A 72 -13.39 -15.19 9.13
N ILE A 73 -12.22 -14.91 8.55
CA ILE A 73 -10.98 -14.64 9.31
C ILE A 73 -11.19 -13.45 10.25
N ILE A 74 -11.74 -12.34 9.76
CA ILE A 74 -12.01 -11.15 10.58
C ILE A 74 -13.04 -11.45 11.67
N ARG A 75 -14.07 -12.25 11.37
CA ARG A 75 -15.12 -12.58 12.36
C ARG A 75 -14.61 -13.43 13.52
N TYR A 76 -13.74 -14.40 13.24
CA TYR A 76 -13.34 -15.41 14.23
C TYR A 76 -11.94 -15.22 14.81
N SER A 77 -11.09 -14.39 14.18
CA SER A 77 -9.74 -14.13 14.72
C SER A 77 -9.79 -13.19 15.92
N PRO A 78 -8.91 -13.38 16.93
CA PRO A 78 -8.76 -12.43 18.03
C PRO A 78 -8.49 -11.01 17.51
N GLY A 79 -9.09 -10.00 18.16
CA GLY A 79 -8.95 -8.60 17.76
C GLY A 79 -9.46 -8.28 16.35
N HIS A 80 -10.36 -9.11 15.81
CA HIS A 80 -10.98 -8.95 14.48
C HIS A 80 -9.99 -8.78 13.33
N ALA A 81 -8.87 -9.53 13.41
CA ALA A 81 -7.76 -9.43 12.47
C ALA A 81 -7.25 -7.99 12.31
N GLY A 82 -7.12 -7.30 13.43
CA GLY A 82 -6.62 -5.93 13.49
C GLY A 82 -7.70 -4.89 13.14
N PRO A 83 -7.33 -3.60 13.29
CA PRO A 83 -8.23 -2.50 13.03
C PRO A 83 -8.54 -2.34 11.54
N ASP A 84 -9.63 -1.62 11.25
CA ASP A 84 -10.00 -1.29 9.88
C ASP A 84 -9.02 -0.25 9.27
N PRO A 85 -8.35 -0.57 8.15
CA PRO A 85 -7.45 0.36 7.46
C PRO A 85 -8.12 1.65 6.94
N ALA A 86 -9.45 1.67 6.81
CA ALA A 86 -10.21 2.86 6.39
C ALA A 86 -10.33 3.92 7.50
N ILE A 87 -10.22 3.50 8.76
CA ILE A 87 -10.43 4.36 9.95
C ILE A 87 -9.09 4.76 10.58
N GLN A 88 -8.03 3.98 10.35
CA GLN A 88 -6.74 4.22 10.99
C GLN A 88 -5.71 4.99 10.16
N PRO A 89 -4.86 5.80 10.82
CA PRO A 89 -3.66 6.31 10.18
C PRO A 89 -2.71 5.19 9.77
N LEU A 90 -1.85 5.47 8.79
CA LEU A 90 -0.83 4.50 8.34
C LEU A 90 0.12 4.11 9.48
N ILE A 91 0.51 5.10 10.30
CA ILE A 91 1.31 4.90 11.50
C ILE A 91 0.36 5.07 12.70
N SER A 92 0.17 4.01 13.46
CA SER A 92 -0.71 3.96 14.62
C SER A 92 0.05 3.46 15.85
N MET A 93 -0.57 3.57 17.03
CA MET A 93 -0.05 2.89 18.20
C MET A 93 -0.03 1.36 18.01
N PRO A 94 0.86 0.64 18.71
CA PRO A 94 0.92 -0.80 18.64
C PRO A 94 -0.42 -1.46 19.00
N VAL A 95 -0.86 -2.40 18.16
CA VAL A 95 -2.03 -3.23 18.43
C VAL A 95 -1.65 -4.46 19.26
N SER A 96 -2.65 -5.13 19.84
CA SER A 96 -2.42 -6.36 20.60
C SER A 96 -1.78 -7.44 19.72
N PRO A 97 -0.68 -8.10 20.18
CA PRO A 97 -0.04 -9.19 19.44
C PRO A 97 -0.96 -10.36 19.09
N SER A 98 -2.05 -10.54 19.85
CA SER A 98 -3.06 -11.57 19.59
C SER A 98 -3.81 -11.38 18.26
N ALA A 99 -3.89 -10.16 17.73
CA ALA A 99 -4.58 -9.85 16.49
C ALA A 99 -3.71 -10.08 15.23
N LEU A 100 -2.39 -10.22 15.40
CA LEU A 100 -1.43 -10.29 14.30
C LEU A 100 -1.58 -11.53 13.41
N PRO A 101 -1.81 -12.75 13.94
CA PRO A 101 -2.01 -13.92 13.09
C PRO A 101 -3.22 -13.77 12.16
N GLY A 102 -4.33 -13.24 12.68
CA GLY A 102 -5.53 -12.97 11.89
C GLY A 102 -5.30 -11.90 10.83
N LEU A 103 -4.61 -10.81 11.19
CA LEU A 103 -4.26 -9.72 10.26
C LEU A 103 -3.34 -10.21 9.13
N LEU A 104 -2.32 -11.01 9.46
CA LEU A 104 -1.40 -11.59 8.49
C LEU A 104 -2.12 -12.56 7.54
N LEU A 105 -3.01 -13.41 8.07
CA LEU A 105 -3.79 -14.34 7.25
C LEU A 105 -4.77 -13.60 6.33
N ALA A 106 -5.48 -12.61 6.86
CA ALA A 106 -6.39 -11.78 6.06
C ALA A 106 -5.65 -11.03 4.94
N LEU A 107 -4.46 -10.49 5.23
CA LEU A 107 -3.58 -9.89 4.23
C LEU A 107 -3.19 -10.89 3.14
N ILE A 108 -2.64 -12.05 3.51
CA ILE A 108 -2.13 -13.05 2.56
C ILE A 108 -3.25 -13.53 1.64
N ILE A 109 -4.41 -13.88 2.20
CA ILE A 109 -5.55 -14.35 1.42
C ILE A 109 -6.13 -13.22 0.55
N GLY A 110 -6.24 -12.00 1.08
CA GLY A 110 -6.72 -10.85 0.30
C GLY A 110 -5.82 -10.56 -0.90
N LEU A 111 -4.50 -10.50 -0.70
CA LEU A 111 -3.53 -10.30 -1.77
C LEU A 111 -3.56 -11.45 -2.79
N ALA A 112 -3.46 -12.69 -2.32
CA ALA A 112 -3.44 -13.86 -3.20
C ALA A 112 -4.74 -14.03 -3.99
N GLY A 113 -5.86 -13.64 -3.40
CA GLY A 113 -7.20 -13.69 -3.98
C GLY A 113 -7.53 -12.56 -4.95
N GLY A 114 -6.59 -11.66 -5.26
CA GLY A 114 -6.78 -10.66 -6.30
C GLY A 114 -7.33 -9.32 -5.84
N VAL A 115 -7.50 -9.10 -4.53
CA VAL A 115 -8.03 -7.84 -4.00
C VAL A 115 -7.07 -6.69 -4.35
N SER A 116 -7.64 -5.58 -4.85
CA SER A 116 -6.88 -4.40 -5.26
C SER A 116 -6.41 -3.54 -4.07
N LEU A 117 -5.59 -4.12 -3.21
CA LEU A 117 -4.95 -3.48 -2.06
C LEU A 117 -3.48 -3.87 -1.97
N GLY A 118 -2.68 -3.01 -1.36
CA GLY A 118 -1.27 -3.27 -1.09
C GLY A 118 -1.04 -3.86 0.32
N PRO A 119 0.20 -4.28 0.62
CA PRO A 119 0.56 -4.84 1.92
C PRO A 119 0.87 -3.78 3.00
N GLU A 120 0.87 -2.50 2.64
CA GLU A 120 1.53 -1.44 3.39
C GLU A 120 0.96 -1.29 4.79
N HIS A 121 -0.36 -1.17 4.92
CA HIS A 121 -0.98 -0.95 6.21
C HIS A 121 -0.90 -2.20 7.13
N PRO A 122 -1.31 -3.41 6.69
CA PRO A 122 -1.19 -4.59 7.56
C PRO A 122 0.24 -4.92 7.98
N ILE A 123 1.22 -4.83 7.07
CA ILE A 123 2.62 -5.10 7.39
C ILE A 123 3.17 -4.04 8.34
N MET A 124 2.80 -2.77 8.15
CA MET A 124 3.14 -1.68 9.08
C MET A 124 2.64 -1.98 10.49
N THR A 125 1.36 -2.32 10.63
CA THR A 125 0.74 -2.65 11.92
C THR A 125 1.41 -3.87 12.57
N ILE A 126 1.72 -4.92 11.79
CA ILE A 126 2.42 -6.11 12.28
C ILE A 126 3.82 -5.74 12.78
N ASN A 127 4.60 -5.02 11.98
CA ASN A 127 5.97 -4.65 12.35
C ASN A 127 6.00 -3.74 13.58
N ILE A 128 5.12 -2.74 13.68
CA ILE A 128 4.99 -1.89 14.86
C ILE A 128 4.64 -2.73 16.11
N ALA A 129 3.67 -3.63 16.01
CA ALA A 129 3.24 -4.45 17.13
C ALA A 129 4.32 -5.43 17.59
N LEU A 130 5.02 -6.08 16.64
CA LEU A 130 6.15 -6.97 16.96
C LEU A 130 7.31 -6.19 17.57
N ALA A 131 7.70 -5.06 16.98
CA ALA A 131 8.77 -4.22 17.51
C ALA A 131 8.46 -3.72 18.92
N ALA A 132 7.23 -3.27 19.18
CA ALA A 132 6.82 -2.84 20.51
C ALA A 132 6.77 -4.02 21.50
N ALA A 133 6.23 -5.18 21.10
CA ALA A 133 6.09 -6.34 21.99
C ALA A 133 7.43 -6.98 22.36
N PHE A 134 8.36 -7.13 21.41
CA PHE A 134 9.68 -7.69 21.67
C PHE A 134 10.64 -6.64 22.22
N GLY A 135 10.60 -5.42 21.66
CA GLY A 135 11.46 -4.31 22.06
C GLY A 135 11.21 -3.87 23.50
N SER A 136 9.95 -3.78 23.94
CA SER A 136 9.63 -3.45 25.35
C SER A 136 10.13 -4.51 26.35
N ARG A 137 10.20 -5.78 25.93
CA ARG A 137 10.76 -6.86 26.77
C ARG A 137 12.29 -6.83 26.85
N LEU A 138 12.96 -6.50 25.75
CA LEU A 138 14.42 -6.45 25.66
C LEU A 138 15.01 -5.15 26.22
N PHE A 139 14.34 -4.02 26.00
CA PHE A 139 14.78 -2.69 26.44
C PHE A 139 13.60 -1.89 27.04
N PRO A 140 13.26 -2.12 28.32
CA PRO A 140 12.11 -1.50 28.97
C PRO A 140 12.17 0.03 29.09
N ARG A 141 13.35 0.62 28.89
CA ARG A 141 13.59 2.08 28.98
C ARG A 141 13.22 2.84 27.71
N ILE A 142 12.96 2.15 26.60
CA ILE A 142 12.61 2.76 25.31
C ILE A 142 11.09 2.89 25.21
N THR A 143 10.60 4.03 24.74
CA THR A 143 9.16 4.29 24.66
C THR A 143 8.52 3.49 23.52
N ALA A 144 7.22 3.18 23.65
CA ALA A 144 6.45 2.54 22.57
C ALA A 144 6.44 3.37 21.27
N LEU A 145 6.54 4.69 21.40
CA LEU A 145 6.60 5.63 20.28
C LEU A 145 7.90 5.45 19.48
N ASP A 146 9.04 5.30 20.15
CA ASP A 146 10.33 5.07 19.48
C ASP A 146 10.34 3.77 18.68
N TRP A 147 9.77 2.69 19.23
CA TRP A 147 9.60 1.43 18.51
C TRP A 147 8.68 1.57 17.30
N THR A 148 7.61 2.35 17.44
CA THR A 148 6.68 2.66 16.36
C THR A 148 7.39 3.39 15.23
N ILE A 149 8.21 4.40 15.54
CA ILE A 149 8.98 5.14 14.54
C ILE A 149 9.96 4.22 13.81
N LEU A 150 10.77 3.44 14.55
CA LEU A 150 11.79 2.58 13.94
C LEU A 150 11.17 1.51 13.04
N ALA A 151 10.13 0.82 13.52
CA ALA A 151 9.42 -0.18 12.74
C ALA A 151 8.74 0.43 11.51
N SER A 152 8.19 1.63 11.67
CA SER A 152 7.54 2.34 10.56
C SER A 152 8.53 2.76 9.49
N ALA A 153 9.67 3.32 9.88
CA ALA A 153 10.73 3.71 8.97
C ALA A 153 11.33 2.49 8.25
N GLY A 154 11.62 1.41 8.99
CA GLY A 154 12.07 0.14 8.42
C GLY A 154 11.09 -0.44 7.41
N THR A 155 9.79 -0.41 7.72
CA THR A 155 8.73 -0.89 6.82
C THR A 155 8.58 -0.01 5.58
N ILE A 156 8.62 1.32 5.70
CA ILE A 156 8.60 2.25 4.55
C ILE A 156 9.82 1.97 3.66
N GLY A 157 11.00 1.86 4.24
CA GLY A 157 12.22 1.53 3.51
C GLY A 157 12.09 0.21 2.74
N ALA A 158 11.53 -0.81 3.37
CA ALA A 158 11.28 -2.11 2.75
C ALA A 158 10.25 -2.06 1.60
N LEU A 159 9.12 -1.36 1.80
CA LEU A 159 8.04 -1.28 0.82
C LEU A 159 8.46 -0.53 -0.47
N PHE A 160 9.21 0.56 -0.31
CA PHE A 160 9.57 1.44 -1.44
C PHE A 160 10.99 1.21 -1.97
N GLY A 161 11.78 0.37 -1.30
CA GLY A 161 13.17 0.13 -1.69
C GLY A 161 14.09 1.35 -1.49
N THR A 162 13.67 2.38 -0.76
CA THR A 162 14.46 3.60 -0.53
C THR A 162 14.27 4.18 0.87
N PRO A 163 15.34 4.66 1.54
CA PRO A 163 15.21 5.35 2.82
C PRO A 163 14.63 6.78 2.69
N VAL A 164 14.61 7.35 1.48
CA VAL A 164 14.24 8.76 1.26
C VAL A 164 12.80 9.04 1.66
N ALA A 165 11.88 8.12 1.38
CA ALA A 165 10.47 8.28 1.76
C ALA A 165 10.31 8.39 3.29
N ALA A 166 11.06 7.58 4.05
CA ALA A 166 11.07 7.67 5.51
C ALA A 166 11.66 9.02 5.96
N ALA A 167 12.72 9.51 5.32
CA ALA A 167 13.31 10.81 5.62
C ALA A 167 12.28 11.95 5.54
N LEU A 168 11.49 11.98 4.46
CA LEU A 168 10.50 13.02 4.21
C LEU A 168 9.29 12.94 5.15
N ILE A 169 8.83 11.72 5.47
CA ILE A 169 7.69 11.53 6.39
C ILE A 169 8.09 11.89 7.83
N PHE A 170 9.28 11.46 8.26
CA PHE A 170 9.71 11.68 9.64
C PHE A 170 10.29 13.07 9.90
N SER A 171 10.81 13.77 8.87
CA SER A 171 11.19 15.17 9.03
C SER A 171 9.99 16.05 9.39
N GLN A 172 8.81 15.78 8.83
CA GLN A 172 7.59 16.55 9.14
C GLN A 172 6.97 16.16 10.49
N THR A 173 6.97 14.87 10.82
CA THR A 173 6.31 14.37 12.04
C THR A 173 7.15 14.51 13.32
N LEU A 174 8.49 14.56 13.21
CA LEU A 174 9.41 14.69 14.36
C LEU A 174 9.91 16.13 14.61
N SER A 175 9.35 17.12 13.90
CA SER A 175 9.76 18.54 14.00
C SER A 175 9.26 19.28 15.26
N GLY A 176 8.64 18.59 16.22
CA GLY A 176 7.87 19.21 17.30
C GLY A 176 8.64 19.88 18.46
N SER A 177 9.97 19.76 18.57
CA SER A 177 10.71 20.50 19.61
C SER A 177 12.10 20.94 19.16
N ASN A 178 12.46 22.18 19.50
CA ASN A 178 13.69 22.86 19.07
C ASN A 178 14.96 22.41 19.82
N ASP A 179 14.83 21.58 20.86
CA ASP A 179 15.96 21.27 21.77
C ASP A 179 16.93 20.21 21.22
N ILE A 180 16.52 19.44 20.20
CA ILE A 180 17.37 18.39 19.59
C ILE A 180 17.43 18.62 18.07
N PRO A 181 18.63 18.65 17.48
CA PRO A 181 18.78 18.76 16.03
C PRO A 181 17.99 17.68 15.27
N MET A 182 17.38 18.05 14.15
CA MET A 182 16.60 17.12 13.31
C MET A 182 17.43 15.90 12.88
N TRP A 183 18.70 16.09 12.54
CA TRP A 183 19.61 15.01 12.16
C TRP A 183 19.78 13.95 13.25
N ASP A 184 19.82 14.36 14.52
CA ASP A 184 19.96 13.43 15.64
C ASP A 184 18.70 12.55 15.79
N ARG A 185 17.52 13.10 15.49
CA ARG A 185 16.25 12.36 15.50
C ARG A 185 16.09 11.44 14.30
N LEU A 186 16.57 11.87 13.14
CA LEU A 186 16.36 11.18 11.87
C LEU A 186 17.38 10.05 11.64
N PHE A 187 18.50 10.05 12.37
CA PHE A 187 19.55 9.04 12.23
C PHE A 187 19.04 7.60 12.38
N ALA A 188 18.38 7.28 13.50
CA ALA A 188 17.92 5.91 13.75
C ALA A 188 16.77 5.47 12.80
N PRO A 189 15.75 6.31 12.52
CA PRO A 189 14.74 6.02 11.50
C PRO A 189 15.34 5.79 10.11
N LEU A 190 16.30 6.62 9.67
CA LEU A 190 16.93 6.46 8.36
C LEU A 190 17.77 5.20 8.26
N MET A 191 18.49 4.87 9.33
CA MET A 191 19.22 3.61 9.44
C MET A 191 18.29 2.40 9.32
N ALA A 192 17.15 2.42 10.02
CA ALA A 192 16.15 1.37 9.92
C ALA A 192 15.56 1.28 8.50
N ALA A 193 15.23 2.42 7.89
CA ALA A 193 14.70 2.47 6.52
C ALA A 193 15.72 1.98 5.48
N ALA A 194 16.99 2.37 5.62
CA ALA A 194 18.07 1.92 4.75
C ALA A 194 18.29 0.41 4.88
N ALA A 195 18.34 -0.11 6.11
CA ALA A 195 18.45 -1.54 6.34
C ALA A 195 17.25 -2.31 5.76
N GLY A 196 16.03 -1.82 5.94
CA GLY A 196 14.83 -2.42 5.36
C GLY A 196 14.83 -2.39 3.82
N SER A 197 15.24 -1.27 3.22
CA SER A 197 15.42 -1.12 1.77
C SER A 197 16.44 -2.11 1.21
N LEU A 198 17.66 -2.11 1.77
CA LEU A 198 18.74 -3.00 1.32
C LEU A 198 18.37 -4.48 1.49
N THR A 199 17.79 -4.85 2.64
CA THR A 199 17.33 -6.22 2.87
C THR A 199 16.30 -6.64 1.84
N THR A 200 15.34 -5.77 1.52
CA THR A 200 14.31 -6.09 0.52
C THR A 200 14.94 -6.28 -0.85
N SER A 201 15.83 -5.38 -1.28
CA SER A 201 16.51 -5.46 -2.57
C SER A 201 17.31 -6.76 -2.78
N LEU A 202 17.76 -7.43 -1.72
CA LEU A 202 18.44 -8.73 -1.83
C LEU A 202 17.50 -9.87 -2.25
N PHE A 203 16.20 -9.76 -2.02
CA PHE A 203 15.21 -10.82 -2.30
C PHE A 203 14.18 -10.43 -3.35
N PHE A 204 13.75 -9.17 -3.34
CA PHE A 204 12.74 -8.62 -4.23
C PHE A 204 13.08 -7.16 -4.56
N HIS A 205 13.05 -6.82 -5.83
CA HIS A 205 13.26 -5.45 -6.27
C HIS A 205 11.87 -4.80 -6.46
N PRO A 206 11.43 -3.90 -5.57
CA PRO A 206 10.23 -3.10 -5.84
C PRO A 206 10.51 -2.16 -7.02
N HIS A 207 10.25 -2.64 -8.24
CA HIS A 207 10.43 -1.88 -9.46
C HIS A 207 9.28 -0.88 -9.65
N PHE A 208 9.45 0.32 -9.09
CA PHE A 208 8.61 1.48 -9.42
C PHE A 208 9.09 2.22 -10.68
N SER A 209 10.23 1.81 -11.26
CA SER A 209 10.76 2.35 -12.50
C SER A 209 9.95 1.85 -13.69
N LEU A 210 9.33 2.76 -14.45
CA LEU A 210 8.60 2.41 -15.66
C LEU A 210 9.50 2.60 -16.90
N PRO A 211 9.36 1.77 -17.94
CA PRO A 211 10.11 1.86 -19.19
C PRO A 211 9.62 3.02 -20.08
N ILE A 212 9.59 4.24 -19.52
CA ILE A 212 9.15 5.44 -20.23
C ILE A 212 10.35 6.19 -20.83
N ALA A 213 10.11 6.91 -21.92
CA ALA A 213 11.15 7.70 -22.58
C ALA A 213 11.80 8.68 -21.59
N HIS A 214 13.14 8.74 -21.62
CA HIS A 214 13.90 9.61 -20.74
C HIS A 214 13.58 11.08 -21.01
N TYR A 215 13.30 11.83 -19.95
CA TYR A 215 13.13 13.28 -20.02
C TYR A 215 14.50 13.96 -20.08
N THR A 216 14.88 14.45 -21.25
CA THR A 216 16.24 14.95 -21.52
C THR A 216 16.40 16.46 -21.39
N GLN A 217 15.32 17.24 -21.53
CA GLN A 217 15.37 18.70 -21.52
C GLN A 217 14.26 19.29 -20.66
N MET A 218 14.62 20.17 -19.73
CA MET A 218 13.66 20.87 -18.89
C MET A 218 13.00 22.01 -19.67
N ARG A 219 11.68 21.93 -19.91
CA ARG A 219 10.91 23.01 -20.55
C ARG A 219 9.97 23.65 -19.54
N LEU A 220 9.85 24.98 -19.56
CA LEU A 220 8.98 25.71 -18.62
C LEU A 220 7.50 25.31 -18.77
N VAL A 221 7.09 25.00 -20.00
CA VAL A 221 5.73 24.51 -20.34
C VAL A 221 5.42 23.19 -19.64
N ASP A 222 6.43 22.37 -19.36
CA ASP A 222 6.26 21.08 -18.68
C ASP A 222 5.90 21.25 -17.19
N ILE A 223 6.27 22.38 -16.58
CA ILE A 223 5.83 22.74 -15.23
C ILE A 223 4.33 23.03 -15.22
N ALA A 224 3.86 23.83 -16.18
CA ALA A 224 2.45 24.20 -16.27
C ALA A 224 1.57 23.00 -16.64
N SER A 225 1.98 22.20 -17.64
CA SER A 225 1.26 20.99 -18.01
C SER A 225 1.30 19.94 -16.90
N GLY A 226 2.44 19.76 -16.21
CA GLY A 226 2.55 18.90 -15.04
C GLY A 226 1.61 19.33 -13.89
N ALA A 227 1.48 20.63 -13.63
CA ALA A 227 0.54 21.15 -12.64
C ALA A 227 -0.93 20.84 -12.99
N ILE A 228 -1.30 20.96 -14.27
CA ILE A 228 -2.64 20.59 -14.76
C ILE A 228 -2.87 19.10 -14.58
N VAL A 229 -1.90 18.26 -14.96
CA VAL A 229 -1.99 16.80 -14.79
C VAL A 229 -2.16 16.43 -13.32
N ALA A 230 -1.37 17.04 -12.42
CA ALA A 230 -1.50 16.82 -10.99
C ALA A 230 -2.89 17.26 -10.49
N ALA A 231 -3.43 18.39 -10.96
CA ALA A 231 -4.78 18.84 -10.60
C ALA A 231 -5.87 17.85 -11.05
N ILE A 232 -5.77 17.30 -12.26
CA ILE A 232 -6.69 16.27 -12.76
C ILE A 232 -6.62 15.02 -11.88
N ALA A 233 -5.42 14.55 -11.56
CA ALA A 233 -5.20 13.38 -10.72
C ALA A 233 -5.70 13.59 -9.28
N ILE A 234 -5.50 14.78 -8.71
CA ILE A 234 -6.06 15.18 -7.41
C ILE A 234 -7.58 15.16 -7.48
N ALA A 235 -8.20 15.75 -8.51
CA ALA A 235 -9.65 15.76 -8.66
C ALA A 235 -10.22 14.33 -8.72
N ALA A 236 -9.59 13.44 -9.49
CA ALA A 236 -9.97 12.03 -9.55
C ALA A 236 -9.82 11.33 -8.18
N GLY A 237 -8.70 11.56 -7.47
CA GLY A 237 -8.49 11.04 -6.11
C GLY A 237 -9.51 11.58 -5.10
N MET A 238 -9.93 12.84 -5.22
CA MET A 238 -10.91 13.47 -4.34
C MET A 238 -12.30 12.84 -4.50
N VAL A 239 -12.65 12.37 -5.70
CA VAL A 239 -13.86 11.55 -5.88
C VAL A 239 -13.80 10.29 -5.02
N ALA A 240 -12.65 9.60 -4.98
CA ALA A 240 -12.49 8.43 -4.10
C ALA A 240 -12.56 8.78 -2.61
N VAL A 241 -11.96 9.89 -2.18
CA VAL A 241 -12.08 10.42 -0.79
C VAL A 241 -13.55 10.66 -0.44
N TRP A 242 -14.32 11.23 -1.36
CA TRP A 242 -15.73 11.54 -1.16
C TRP A 242 -16.60 10.27 -1.16
N CYS A 243 -16.32 9.29 -2.02
CA CYS A 243 -17.06 8.02 -2.10
C CYS A 243 -16.81 7.11 -0.89
N LEU A 244 -15.57 7.04 -0.40
CA LEU A 244 -15.16 6.11 0.64
C LEU A 244 -16.05 6.12 1.89
N PRO A 245 -16.33 7.27 2.56
CA PRO A 245 -17.16 7.30 3.75
C PRO A 245 -18.60 6.85 3.52
N ARG A 246 -19.18 7.26 2.39
CA ARG A 246 -20.57 6.93 2.04
C ARG A 246 -20.73 5.44 1.79
N LEU A 247 -19.80 4.86 1.03
CA LEU A 247 -19.83 3.43 0.73
C LEU A 247 -19.52 2.59 1.97
N HIS A 248 -18.58 3.04 2.80
CA HIS A 248 -18.26 2.36 4.04
C HIS A 248 -19.46 2.32 4.98
N GLU A 249 -20.14 3.46 5.19
CA GLU A 249 -21.35 3.53 6.01
C GLU A 249 -22.46 2.62 5.44
N LEU A 250 -22.70 2.69 4.13
CA LEU A 250 -23.72 1.88 3.46
C LEU A 250 -23.49 0.38 3.65
N LEU A 251 -22.27 -0.10 3.40
CA LEU A 251 -21.93 -1.51 3.54
C LEU A 251 -21.99 -1.96 5.00
N HIS A 252 -21.47 -1.14 5.93
CA HIS A 252 -21.39 -1.50 7.34
C HIS A 252 -22.74 -1.49 8.07
N ARG A 253 -23.82 -0.99 7.45
CA ARG A 253 -25.21 -1.20 7.93
C ARG A 253 -25.59 -2.68 8.04
N LEU A 254 -24.93 -3.55 7.28
CA LEU A 254 -25.18 -5.00 7.28
C LEU A 254 -24.65 -5.71 8.55
N LYS A 255 -23.78 -5.05 9.34
CA LYS A 255 -23.23 -5.50 10.64
C LYS A 255 -22.57 -6.89 10.67
N ASN A 256 -22.39 -7.55 9.53
CA ASN A 256 -21.77 -8.87 9.42
C ASN A 256 -20.57 -8.83 8.47
N PRO A 257 -19.32 -8.96 8.97
CA PRO A 257 -18.11 -8.82 8.14
C PRO A 257 -18.06 -9.83 7.00
N VAL A 258 -18.58 -11.06 7.17
CA VAL A 258 -18.62 -12.08 6.11
C VAL A 258 -19.47 -11.63 4.92
N LEU A 259 -20.61 -11.02 5.20
CA LEU A 259 -21.54 -10.57 4.18
C LEU A 259 -21.05 -9.28 3.51
N ILE A 260 -20.49 -8.35 4.30
CA ILE A 260 -19.88 -7.12 3.80
C ILE A 260 -18.74 -7.45 2.82
N LEU A 261 -17.80 -8.30 3.24
CA LEU A 261 -16.63 -8.64 2.42
C LEU A 261 -16.98 -9.59 1.28
N GLY A 262 -17.98 -10.47 1.44
CA GLY A 262 -18.51 -11.27 0.35
C GLY A 262 -19.13 -10.41 -0.77
N ILE A 263 -19.95 -9.42 -0.41
CA ILE A 263 -20.51 -8.45 -1.37
C ILE A 263 -19.39 -7.60 -1.99
N GLY A 264 -18.46 -7.11 -1.17
CA GLY A 264 -17.27 -6.39 -1.64
C GLY A 264 -16.49 -7.20 -2.67
N GLY A 265 -16.19 -8.47 -2.35
CA GLY A 265 -15.53 -9.42 -3.25
C GLY A 265 -16.30 -9.66 -4.54
N PHE A 266 -17.63 -9.78 -4.48
CA PHE A 266 -18.45 -9.93 -5.67
C PHE A 266 -18.39 -8.70 -6.60
N ILE A 267 -18.51 -7.49 -6.04
CA ILE A 267 -18.41 -6.24 -6.81
C ILE A 267 -16.99 -6.09 -7.38
N LEU A 268 -15.95 -6.40 -6.60
CA LEU A 268 -14.57 -6.46 -7.11
C LEU A 268 -14.43 -7.47 -8.26
N GLY A 269 -15.13 -8.60 -8.17
CA GLY A 269 -15.23 -9.58 -9.24
C GLY A 269 -15.73 -8.98 -10.54
N ILE A 270 -16.87 -8.29 -10.49
CA ILE A 270 -17.46 -7.60 -11.66
C ILE A 270 -16.50 -6.56 -12.22
N LEU A 271 -15.88 -5.75 -11.35
CA LEU A 271 -14.88 -4.77 -11.77
C LEU A 271 -13.67 -5.41 -12.43
N GLY A 272 -13.19 -6.53 -11.89
CA GLY A 272 -12.09 -7.30 -12.47
C GLY A 272 -12.42 -7.88 -13.85
N VAL A 273 -13.68 -8.21 -14.12
CA VAL A 273 -14.13 -8.59 -15.48
C VAL A 273 -14.12 -7.40 -16.43
N ILE A 274 -14.56 -6.22 -15.97
CA ILE A 274 -14.62 -5.01 -16.79
C ILE A 274 -13.22 -4.50 -17.13
N GLY A 275 -12.31 -4.43 -16.15
CA GLY A 275 -10.95 -3.95 -16.33
C GLY A 275 -9.93 -5.01 -16.75
N GLY A 276 -10.33 -6.28 -16.72
CA GLY A 276 -9.45 -7.42 -16.98
C GLY A 276 -8.40 -7.66 -15.89
N PRO A 277 -7.53 -8.68 -16.09
CA PRO A 277 -6.56 -9.13 -15.09
C PRO A 277 -5.58 -8.05 -14.61
N LEU A 278 -5.26 -7.05 -15.44
CA LEU A 278 -4.37 -5.93 -15.08
C LEU A 278 -4.92 -5.06 -13.94
N THR A 279 -6.22 -5.09 -13.69
CA THR A 279 -6.84 -4.33 -12.59
C THR A 279 -6.87 -5.08 -11.27
N LEU A 280 -6.48 -6.35 -11.25
CA LEU A 280 -6.43 -7.17 -10.04
C LEU A 280 -5.16 -6.90 -9.21
N PHE A 281 -5.12 -7.42 -7.98
CA PHE A 281 -3.95 -7.40 -7.09
C PHE A 281 -3.47 -5.98 -6.70
N LYS A 282 -2.32 -5.92 -6.01
CA LYS A 282 -1.67 -4.68 -5.56
C LYS A 282 -1.31 -3.71 -6.69
N GLY A 283 -1.14 -4.20 -7.93
CA GLY A 283 -0.88 -3.36 -9.10
C GLY A 283 0.59 -3.08 -9.41
N LEU A 284 1.58 -3.68 -8.73
CA LEU A 284 2.99 -3.40 -9.06
C LEU A 284 3.44 -4.08 -10.35
N ASP A 285 3.22 -5.38 -10.46
CA ASP A 285 3.63 -6.15 -11.63
C ASP A 285 2.74 -5.79 -12.82
N GLU A 286 1.47 -5.53 -12.56
CA GLU A 286 0.49 -5.09 -13.56
C GLU A 286 0.81 -3.68 -14.10
N MET A 287 1.32 -2.78 -13.27
CA MET A 287 1.76 -1.45 -13.71
C MET A 287 2.94 -1.55 -14.67
N GLN A 288 3.88 -2.48 -14.43
CA GLN A 288 4.98 -2.76 -15.35
C GLN A 288 4.45 -3.29 -16.68
N GLN A 289 3.57 -4.30 -16.64
CA GLN A 289 2.95 -4.87 -17.84
C GLN A 289 2.19 -3.81 -18.65
N MET A 290 1.44 -2.95 -17.97
CA MET A 290 0.73 -1.83 -18.58
C MET A 290 1.70 -0.87 -19.29
N ALA A 291 2.81 -0.49 -18.66
CA ALA A 291 3.78 0.43 -19.24
C ALA A 291 4.62 -0.18 -20.39
N PHE A 292 4.80 -1.52 -20.41
CA PHE A 292 5.45 -2.22 -21.52
C PHE A 292 4.51 -2.50 -22.70
N SER A 293 3.20 -2.42 -22.50
CA SER A 293 2.23 -2.77 -23.53
C SER A 293 2.23 -1.72 -24.66
N GLN A 294 2.43 -2.19 -25.89
CA GLN A 294 2.30 -1.37 -27.09
C GLN A 294 0.89 -1.39 -27.68
N THR A 295 -0.01 -2.21 -27.13
CA THR A 295 -1.38 -2.39 -27.67
C THR A 295 -2.43 -1.56 -26.93
N LEU A 296 -2.10 -1.02 -25.75
CA LEU A 296 -3.04 -0.22 -24.95
C LEU A 296 -3.13 1.21 -25.47
N GLY A 297 -4.34 1.67 -25.75
CA GLY A 297 -4.64 3.05 -26.11
C GLY A 297 -5.08 3.90 -24.92
N ALA A 298 -5.36 5.19 -25.18
CA ALA A 298 -5.84 6.13 -24.16
C ALA A 298 -7.12 5.65 -23.46
N GLY A 299 -8.05 5.02 -24.21
CA GLY A 299 -9.29 4.48 -23.66
C GLY A 299 -9.07 3.29 -22.71
N ASP A 300 -8.08 2.44 -22.99
CA ASP A 300 -7.73 1.31 -22.14
C ASP A 300 -7.10 1.81 -20.83
N TYR A 301 -6.14 2.73 -20.92
CA TYR A 301 -5.54 3.35 -19.73
C TYR A 301 -6.58 4.07 -18.86
N PHE A 302 -7.53 4.77 -19.48
CA PHE A 302 -8.65 5.37 -18.77
C PHE A 302 -9.49 4.33 -18.03
N THR A 303 -9.86 3.24 -18.72
CA THR A 303 -10.64 2.15 -18.15
C THR A 303 -9.90 1.49 -16.98
N LEU A 304 -8.60 1.20 -17.14
CA LEU A 304 -7.76 0.66 -16.08
C LEU A 304 -7.72 1.59 -14.87
N ALA A 305 -7.54 2.90 -15.08
CA ALA A 305 -7.52 3.88 -13.98
C ALA A 305 -8.85 3.93 -13.22
N VAL A 306 -9.98 4.02 -13.93
CA VAL A 306 -11.32 4.11 -13.33
C VAL A 306 -11.68 2.82 -12.59
N VAL A 307 -11.45 1.66 -13.21
CA VAL A 307 -11.74 0.36 -12.59
C VAL A 307 -10.87 0.15 -11.37
N LYS A 308 -9.56 0.46 -11.43
CA LYS A 308 -8.67 0.31 -10.28
C LYS A 308 -9.02 1.26 -9.15
N LEU A 309 -9.44 2.50 -9.46
CA LEU A 309 -9.92 3.47 -8.47
C LEU A 309 -11.20 2.96 -7.79
N ALA A 310 -12.17 2.46 -8.56
CA ALA A 310 -13.39 1.88 -8.02
C ALA A 310 -13.09 0.65 -7.15
N ALA A 311 -12.21 -0.24 -7.62
CA ALA A 311 -11.80 -1.44 -6.89
C ALA A 311 -11.10 -1.08 -5.57
N LEU A 312 -10.21 -0.09 -5.57
CA LEU A 312 -9.57 0.44 -4.37
C LEU A 312 -10.61 0.94 -3.36
N VAL A 313 -11.57 1.75 -3.81
CA VAL A 313 -12.61 2.33 -2.95
C VAL A 313 -13.51 1.23 -2.37
N ILE A 314 -13.95 0.26 -3.18
CA ILE A 314 -14.80 -0.84 -2.73
C ILE A 314 -14.05 -1.75 -1.76
N ALA A 315 -12.80 -2.11 -2.06
CA ALA A 315 -12.01 -2.96 -1.18
C ALA A 315 -11.77 -2.29 0.18
N ALA A 316 -11.41 -1.00 0.19
CA ALA A 316 -11.23 -0.24 1.41
C ALA A 316 -12.55 -0.02 2.17
N ALA A 317 -13.64 0.35 1.48
CA ALA A 317 -14.95 0.57 2.09
C ALA A 317 -15.54 -0.71 2.70
N SER A 318 -15.25 -1.87 2.12
CA SER A 318 -15.69 -3.19 2.62
C SER A 318 -14.88 -3.67 3.82
N GLY A 319 -13.76 -3.01 4.16
CA GLY A 319 -12.94 -3.36 5.32
C GLY A 319 -11.89 -4.45 5.06
N PHE A 320 -11.52 -4.73 3.80
CA PHE A 320 -10.42 -5.65 3.51
C PHE A 320 -9.12 -5.16 4.16
N ARG A 321 -8.30 -6.09 4.66
CA ARG A 321 -7.03 -5.77 5.31
C ARG A 321 -5.93 -5.54 4.27
N GLY A 322 -5.74 -4.29 3.89
CA GLY A 322 -4.70 -3.87 2.94
C GLY A 322 -4.51 -2.36 2.91
N GLY A 323 -3.38 -1.91 2.38
CA GLY A 323 -3.08 -0.51 2.16
C GLY A 323 -3.48 -0.05 0.76
N ARG A 324 -3.37 1.27 0.56
CA ARG A 324 -3.96 1.96 -0.59
C ARG A 324 -2.92 2.59 -1.51
N ILE A 325 -1.64 2.55 -1.13
CA ILE A 325 -0.59 3.31 -1.80
C ILE A 325 -0.24 2.66 -3.14
N PHE A 326 -0.06 1.34 -3.19
CA PHE A 326 0.34 0.63 -4.40
C PHE A 326 -0.76 0.71 -5.49
N PRO A 327 -2.05 0.46 -5.18
CA PRO A 327 -3.12 0.72 -6.15
C PRO A 327 -3.21 2.19 -6.55
N ALA A 328 -2.98 3.15 -5.64
CA ALA A 328 -2.97 4.58 -5.96
C ALA A 328 -1.84 4.95 -6.95
N VAL A 329 -0.66 4.35 -6.80
CA VAL A 329 0.45 4.51 -7.75
C VAL A 329 0.08 3.93 -9.11
N PHE A 330 -0.54 2.75 -9.17
CA PHE A 330 -1.06 2.18 -10.43
C PHE A 330 -2.07 3.12 -11.09
N ILE A 331 -3.04 3.65 -10.33
CA ILE A 331 -4.06 4.57 -10.84
C ILE A 331 -3.40 5.83 -11.42
N GLY A 332 -2.43 6.40 -10.70
CA GLY A 332 -1.67 7.56 -11.18
C GLY A 332 -0.88 7.26 -12.45
N ALA A 333 -0.24 6.08 -12.54
CA ALA A 333 0.48 5.67 -13.73
C ALA A 333 -0.46 5.50 -14.93
N ALA A 334 -1.60 4.82 -14.75
CA ALA A 334 -2.62 4.64 -15.78
C ALA A 334 -3.18 5.99 -16.26
N LEU A 335 -3.52 6.90 -15.34
CA LEU A 335 -3.97 8.26 -15.68
C LEU A 335 -2.89 9.06 -16.42
N GLY A 336 -1.63 8.95 -16.01
CA GLY A 336 -0.53 9.65 -16.66
C GLY A 336 -0.26 9.13 -18.08
N LEU A 337 -0.30 7.82 -18.28
CA LEU A 337 -0.19 7.21 -19.62
C LEU A 337 -1.39 7.57 -20.50
N MET A 338 -2.59 7.59 -19.94
CA MET A 338 -3.81 8.06 -20.62
C MET A 338 -3.64 9.50 -21.11
N LEU A 339 -3.20 10.40 -20.23
CA LEU A 339 -3.01 11.82 -20.56
C LEU A 339 -1.91 12.03 -21.60
N HIS A 340 -0.82 11.26 -21.54
CA HIS A 340 0.21 11.28 -22.57
C HIS A 340 -0.31 10.78 -23.92
N ALA A 341 -1.06 9.68 -23.92
CA ALA A 341 -1.66 9.13 -25.15
C ALA A 341 -2.72 10.07 -25.77
N HIS A 342 -3.31 10.96 -24.97
CA HIS A 342 -4.24 11.98 -25.48
C HIS A 342 -3.53 13.26 -25.95
N VAL A 343 -2.43 13.63 -25.30
CA VAL A 343 -1.64 14.82 -25.59
C VAL A 343 -0.16 14.44 -25.63
N GLU A 344 0.28 13.85 -26.74
CA GLU A 344 1.65 13.36 -26.92
C GLU A 344 2.71 14.47 -26.80
N ALA A 345 2.30 15.73 -26.97
CA ALA A 345 3.14 16.90 -26.80
C ALA A 345 3.69 17.06 -25.35
N VAL A 346 2.99 16.51 -24.35
CA VAL A 346 3.48 16.48 -22.96
C VAL A 346 4.22 15.17 -22.73
N PRO A 347 5.50 15.19 -22.34
CA PRO A 347 6.27 13.95 -22.16
C PRO A 347 5.66 13.01 -21.12
N ALA A 348 5.66 11.71 -21.40
CA ALA A 348 5.13 10.67 -20.50
C ALA A 348 5.73 10.73 -19.10
N ALA A 349 7.03 11.05 -18.98
CA ALA A 349 7.71 11.23 -17.70
C ALA A 349 7.05 12.31 -16.83
N ILE A 350 6.55 13.39 -17.44
CA ILE A 350 5.85 14.47 -16.74
C ILE A 350 4.45 14.03 -16.37
N THR A 351 3.67 13.52 -17.32
CA THR A 351 2.27 13.14 -17.04
C THR A 351 2.17 12.04 -15.99
N VAL A 352 3.01 10.99 -16.10
CA VAL A 352 3.04 9.86 -15.15
C VAL A 352 3.49 10.31 -13.77
N SER A 353 4.60 11.04 -13.66
CA SER A 353 5.12 11.48 -12.35
C SER A 353 4.15 12.43 -11.64
N CYS A 354 3.58 13.40 -12.37
CA CYS A 354 2.62 14.35 -11.81
C CYS A 354 1.29 13.70 -11.47
N ALA A 355 0.81 12.74 -12.26
CA ALA A 355 -0.42 12.02 -11.96
C ALA A 355 -0.25 11.11 -10.72
N ILE A 356 0.86 10.36 -10.62
CA ILE A 356 1.19 9.58 -9.42
C ILE A 356 1.25 10.49 -8.19
N LEU A 357 1.96 11.63 -8.28
CA LEU A 357 2.01 12.61 -7.21
C LEU A 357 0.59 13.06 -6.81
N GLY A 358 -0.24 13.46 -7.77
CA GLY A 358 -1.59 13.94 -7.52
C GLY A 358 -2.49 12.91 -6.82
N VAL A 359 -2.52 11.66 -7.28
CA VAL A 359 -3.32 10.61 -6.64
C VAL A 359 -2.79 10.27 -5.24
N VAL A 360 -1.47 10.10 -5.10
CA VAL A 360 -0.85 9.71 -3.82
C VAL A 360 -1.01 10.78 -2.75
N LEU A 361 -0.95 12.07 -3.09
CA LEU A 361 -1.18 13.18 -2.15
C LEU A 361 -2.56 13.12 -1.48
N VAL A 362 -3.55 12.54 -2.16
CA VAL A 362 -4.92 12.46 -1.69
C VAL A 362 -5.18 11.23 -0.81
N VAL A 363 -4.36 10.18 -0.92
CA VAL A 363 -4.52 8.93 -0.15
C VAL A 363 -4.62 9.15 1.38
N PRO A 364 -3.78 10.01 2.02
CA PRO A 364 -3.90 10.28 3.45
C PRO A 364 -5.21 10.94 3.86
N LEU A 365 -5.87 11.67 2.95
CA LEU A 365 -7.14 12.38 3.20
C LEU A 365 -8.35 11.44 3.16
N ALA A 366 -8.24 10.29 2.48
CA ALA A 366 -9.28 9.27 2.42
C ALA A 366 -9.37 8.49 3.74
N ARG A 367 -9.63 9.17 4.86
CA ARG A 367 -9.89 8.54 6.15
C ARG A 367 -11.29 8.84 6.57
N LEU A 368 -11.93 7.83 7.15
CA LEU A 368 -13.16 8.03 7.89
C LEU A 368 -12.79 8.91 9.09
N HIS A 369 -13.19 10.17 9.06
CA HIS A 369 -13.16 10.98 10.28
C HIS A 369 -14.04 10.24 11.27
N GLY A 370 -13.43 9.72 12.34
CA GLY A 370 -14.17 9.09 13.40
C GLY A 370 -15.22 10.08 13.87
N SER A 371 -16.49 9.73 13.70
CA SER A 371 -17.50 10.19 14.64
C SER A 371 -16.99 9.80 16.01
N GLY A 372 -16.46 10.76 16.75
CA GLY A 372 -16.13 10.57 18.16
C GLY A 372 -17.36 10.03 18.89
N PRO A 373 -17.17 9.31 20.00
CA PRO A 373 -18.31 8.94 20.83
C PRO A 373 -18.98 10.24 21.29
N THR A 374 -20.18 10.52 20.78
CA THR A 374 -21.14 11.42 21.44
C THR A 374 -21.94 10.64 22.45
#